data_AF-A0AAD1BJ61-F1
#
_entry.id   AF-A0AAD1BJ61-F1
#
_cell.length_a   1.000
_cell.length_b   1.000
_cell.length_c   1.000
_cell.angle_alpha   90.00
_cell.angle_beta   90.00
_cell.angle_gamma   90.00
#
_symmetry.space_group_name_H-M   'P 1'
#
loop_
_entity.id
_entity.type
_entity.pdbx_description
1 polymer ?
#
loop_
_entity_poly.entity_id
_entity_poly.type
_entity_poly.pdbx_seq_one_letter_code
_entity_poly.pdbx_strand_id
1 'polypeptide(L)' 'MSKDIVKTEVKYIDKPQRNITEIRIFFDDQTWETFVPKK' A
#
# COMPACT_ATOMS: atom_id res chain seq x y z
N MET A 1 37.51 -20.43 -3.16
CA MET A 1 36.70 -19.27 -3.55
C MET A 1 35.53 -19.16 -2.59
N SER A 2 35.63 -18.26 -1.63
CA SER A 2 34.64 -18.00 -0.59
C SER A 2 33.42 -17.30 -1.19
N LYS A 3 32.25 -17.89 -0.99
CA LYS A 3 30.97 -17.42 -1.53
C LYS A 3 30.46 -16.34 -0.60
N ASP A 4 30.56 -15.07 -1.00
CA ASP A 4 30.03 -13.94 -0.24
C ASP A 4 28.50 -14.05 -0.20
N ILE A 5 28.00 -14.50 0.94
CA ILE A 5 26.57 -14.58 1.22
C ILE A 5 26.12 -13.15 1.50
N VAL A 6 25.55 -12.50 0.47
CA VAL A 6 24.90 -11.20 0.61
C VAL A 6 23.75 -11.35 1.60
N LYS A 7 23.97 -10.94 2.86
CA LYS A 7 22.92 -10.84 3.88
C LYS A 7 22.02 -9.67 3.50
N THR A 8 20.85 -9.98 2.97
CA THR A 8 19.76 -9.01 2.85
C THR A 8 19.28 -8.65 4.25
N GLU A 9 19.77 -7.54 4.79
CA GLU A 9 19.22 -6.96 6.02
C GLU A 9 17.80 -6.46 5.72
N VAL A 10 16.80 -7.26 6.11
CA VAL A 10 15.40 -6.81 6.14
C VAL A 10 15.31 -5.74 7.22
N LYS A 11 15.50 -4.47 6.84
CA LYS A 11 15.16 -3.34 7.71
C LYS A 11 13.65 -3.36 7.89
N TYR A 12 13.20 -3.89 9.03
CA TYR A 12 11.85 -3.67 9.53
C TYR A 12 11.74 -2.18 9.87
N ILE A 13 11.42 -1.38 8.86
CA ILE A 13 11.03 0.00 9.10
C ILE A 13 9.63 -0.09 9.68
N ASP A 14 9.48 0.25 10.97
CA ASP A 14 8.20 0.39 11.65
C ASP A 14 7.47 1.63 11.11
N LYS A 15 7.18 1.58 9.81
CA LYS A 15 6.36 2.56 9.12
C LYS A 15 4.92 2.22 9.53
N PRO A 16 4.15 3.21 10.01
CA PRO A 16 2.76 2.98 10.34
C PRO A 16 2.03 2.34 9.15
N GLN A 17 1.24 1.30 9.44
CA GLN A 17 0.45 0.62 8.43
C GLN A 17 -0.50 1.62 7.78
N ARG A 18 -0.47 1.69 6.44
CA ARG A 18 -1.35 2.60 5.70
C ARG A 18 -2.77 2.06 5.76
N ASN A 19 -3.67 2.86 6.31
CA ASN A 19 -5.10 2.58 6.27
C ASN A 19 -5.73 3.30 5.07
N ILE A 20 -6.60 2.60 4.35
CA ILE A 20 -7.36 3.18 3.25
C ILE A 20 -8.50 4.00 3.86
N THR A 21 -8.54 5.29 3.54
CA THR A 21 -9.58 6.22 4.02
C THR A 21 -10.76 6.32 3.07
N GLU A 22 -10.51 6.27 1.76
CA GLU A 22 -11.52 6.39 0.71
C GLU A 22 -11.01 5.70 -0.56
N ILE A 23 -11.91 5.03 -1.27
CA ILE A 23 -11.71 4.57 -2.64
C ILE A 23 -12.72 5.30 -3.53
N ARG A 24 -12.27 5.87 -4.64
CA ARG A 24 -13.14 6.57 -5.61
C ARG A 24 -13.00 5.96 -7.00
N ILE A 25 -14.13 5.55 -7.57
CA ILE A 25 -14.22 5.02 -8.93
C ILE A 25 -14.82 6.11 -9.81
N PHE A 26 -14.13 6.48 -10.90
CA PHE A 26 -14.62 7.46 -11.87
C PHE A 26 -15.16 6.73 -13.11
N PHE A 27 -16.34 7.13 -13.54
CA PHE A 27 -16.98 6.64 -14.75
C PHE A 27 -16.76 7.60 -15.93
N ASP A 28 -17.01 7.13 -17.14
CA ASP A 28 -16.87 7.89 -18.38
C ASP A 28 -17.91 9.01 -18.54
N ASP A 29 -19.08 8.83 -17.92
CA ASP A 29 -20.17 9.82 -17.84
C ASP A 29 -19.91 10.98 -16.85
N GLN A 30 -18.68 11.10 -16.35
CA GLN A 30 -18.25 12.08 -15.35
C GLN A 30 -18.90 11.90 -13.97
N THR A 31 -19.51 10.76 -13.70
CA THR A 31 -19.95 10.41 -12.34
C THR A 31 -18.85 9.68 -11.58
N TRP A 32 -19.00 9.58 -10.25
CA TRP A 32 -18.10 8.81 -9.41
C TRP A 32 -18.83 8.13 -8.25
N GLU A 33 -18.32 6.97 -7.84
CA GLU A 33 -18.76 6.26 -6.64
C GLU A 33 -17.64 6.28 -5.59
N THR A 34 -17.99 6.57 -4.33
CA THR A 34 -17.04 6.59 -3.21
C THR A 34 -17.32 5.47 -2.21
N PHE A 35 -16.27 4.79 -1.79
CA PHE A 35 -16.29 3.78 -0.73
C PHE A 35 -15.47 4.29 0.44
N VAL A 36 -16.16 4.63 1.52
CA VAL A 36 -15.55 4.92 2.82
C VAL A 36 -15.72 3.70 3.71
N PRO A 37 -14.69 3.30 4.50
CA PRO A 37 -14.87 2.28 5.52
C PRO A 37 -16.00 2.72 6.47
N LYS A 38 -17.12 2.00 6.48
CA LYS A 38 -18.15 2.21 7.50
C LYS A 38 -17.59 1.74 8.84
N LYS A 39 -17.73 2.56 9.87
CA LYS A 39 -17.38 2.21 11.25
C LYS A 39 -18.17 0.99 11.73
#